data_AF-A0AAJ1PNL5-F1
#
_entry.id   AF-A0AAJ1PNL5-F1
#
_cell.length_a   1.000
_cell.length_b   1.000
_cell.length_c   1.000
_cell.angle_alpha   90.00
_cell.angle_beta   90.00
_cell.angle_gamma   90.00
#
_symmetry.space_group_name_H-M   'P 1'
#
loop_
_entity.id
_entity.type
_entity.pdbx_description
1 polymer ?
#
loop_
_entity_poly.entity_id
_entity_poly.type
_entity_poly.pdbx_seq_one_letter_code
_entity_poly.pdbx_strand_id
1 'polypeptide(L)'
;MIKLFGGRKEETVPLGKGFIPTDRVRELSGKGFSEPEIIDVLRKEGFSAEEIDRALTQALKIGVTGEPEETGLPTLQDIEPQPFEAPQPTMPQMPERSLEYPQTYPEYGTEELVESIVHEKMGEVEDKLKEFRIKQADLERKIADLHNRLTIASKGRSQAEQTIISKLDSFKDSMTDIDARISSLDKAFREALPALIESVRSLSDLVQRFKKEA
;
A
#
# COMPACT_ATOMS: atom_id res chain seq x y z
N MET A 1 41.99 45.02 -6.31
CA MET A 1 40.65 44.65 -6.82
C MET A 1 40.60 43.14 -7.01
N ILE A 2 40.37 42.36 -5.95
CA ILE A 2 39.96 40.93 -6.01
C ILE A 2 39.16 40.66 -4.72
N LYS A 3 37.85 40.44 -4.82
CA LYS A 3 37.01 39.95 -3.71
C LYS A 3 36.75 38.47 -3.97
N LEU A 4 37.37 37.60 -3.18
CA LEU A 4 37.14 36.15 -3.22
C LEU A 4 35.83 35.83 -2.49
N PHE A 5 34.91 35.25 -3.25
CA PHE A 5 33.66 34.64 -2.80
C PHE A 5 33.97 33.35 -2.03
N GLY A 6 33.35 33.16 -0.87
CA GLY A 6 33.53 31.97 -0.05
C GLY A 6 32.43 31.83 1.00
N GLY A 7 31.17 31.83 0.57
CA GLY A 7 30.05 31.47 1.43
C GLY A 7 30.06 29.97 1.70
N ARG A 8 30.59 29.57 2.86
CA ARG A 8 30.26 28.26 3.46
C ARG A 8 28.75 28.24 3.67
N LYS A 9 28.05 27.39 2.91
CA LYS A 9 26.70 26.97 3.27
C LYS A 9 26.82 26.23 4.60
N GLU A 10 26.28 26.82 5.66
CA GLU A 10 25.94 26.07 6.86
C GLU A 10 24.90 25.02 6.45
N GLU A 11 25.36 23.77 6.33
CA GLU A 11 24.50 22.60 6.25
C GLU A 11 23.75 22.53 7.58
N THR A 12 22.55 23.08 7.59
CA THR A 12 21.58 22.86 8.66
C THR A 12 21.30 21.36 8.69
N VAL A 13 21.92 20.67 9.66
CA VAL A 13 21.65 19.26 9.92
C VAL A 13 20.13 19.19 10.17
N PRO A 14 19.35 18.54 9.29
CA PRO A 14 17.91 18.49 9.46
C PRO A 14 17.65 17.77 10.78
N LEU A 15 17.03 18.47 11.74
CA LEU A 15 16.52 17.83 12.95
C LEU A 15 15.54 16.75 12.49
N GLY A 16 15.97 15.49 12.64
CA GLY A 16 15.17 14.32 12.31
C GLY A 16 13.85 14.34 13.07
N LYS A 17 12.88 13.55 12.59
CA LYS A 17 11.54 13.51 13.17
C LYS A 17 11.49 12.83 14.54
N GLY A 18 12.63 12.31 15.03
CA GLY A 18 12.78 11.72 16.35
C GLY A 18 12.26 10.28 16.45
N PHE A 19 11.91 9.66 15.32
CA PHE A 19 11.46 8.26 15.26
C PHE A 19 12.07 7.55 14.06
N ILE A 20 12.28 6.24 14.20
CA ILE A 20 12.90 5.39 13.18
C ILE A 20 11.82 4.90 12.21
N PRO A 21 11.88 5.24 10.90
CA PRO A 21 10.82 4.92 9.93
C PRO A 21 10.88 3.47 9.40
N THR A 22 10.95 2.47 10.28
CA THR A 22 11.12 1.06 9.90
C THR A 22 9.96 0.53 9.03
N ASP A 23 8.72 0.90 9.33
CA ASP A 23 7.55 0.47 8.56
C ASP A 23 7.53 1.10 7.16
N ARG A 24 8.04 2.33 7.03
CA ARG A 24 8.10 3.04 5.75
C ARG A 24 9.15 2.44 4.81
N VAL A 25 10.30 2.05 5.35
CA VAL A 25 11.33 1.30 4.61
C VAL A 25 10.76 -0.01 4.10
N ARG A 26 10.02 -0.77 4.93
CA ARG A 26 9.38 -2.03 4.52
C ARG A 26 8.37 -1.82 3.40
N GLU A 27 7.56 -0.77 3.49
CA GLU A 27 6.58 -0.44 2.45
C GLU A 27 7.25 -0.10 1.11
N LEU A 28 8.32 0.71 1.12
CA LEU A 28 9.05 1.08 -0.09
C LEU A 28 9.83 -0.10 -0.68
N SER A 29 10.42 -0.94 0.17
CA SER A 29 11.07 -2.18 -0.25
C SER A 29 10.06 -3.15 -0.89
N GLY A 30 8.87 -3.32 -0.29
CA GLY A 30 7.79 -4.15 -0.87
C GLY A 30 7.22 -3.61 -2.19
N LYS A 31 7.40 -2.31 -2.47
CA LYS A 31 7.08 -1.69 -3.76
C LYS A 31 8.20 -1.84 -4.80
N GLY A 32 9.33 -2.44 -4.44
CA GLY A 32 10.47 -2.68 -5.33
C GLY A 32 11.42 -1.49 -5.50
N PHE A 33 11.38 -0.50 -4.60
CA PHE A 33 12.38 0.58 -4.60
C PHE A 33 13.74 0.03 -4.16
N SER A 34 14.80 0.50 -4.82
CA SER A 34 16.18 0.20 -4.41
C SER A 34 16.57 1.02 -3.16
N GLU A 35 17.48 0.51 -2.35
CA GLU A 35 17.98 1.21 -1.15
C GLU A 35 18.36 2.69 -1.38
N PRO A 36 19.09 3.08 -2.44
CA PRO A 36 19.37 4.50 -2.68
C PRO A 36 18.11 5.34 -2.94
N GLU A 37 17.10 4.78 -3.62
CA GLU A 37 15.82 5.47 -3.85
C GLU A 37 15.00 5.60 -2.56
N ILE A 38 15.04 4.57 -1.70
CA ILE A 38 14.40 4.62 -0.36
C ILE A 38 15.00 5.74 0.47
N ILE A 39 16.34 5.87 0.46
CA ILE A 39 17.05 6.94 1.18
C ILE A 39 16.61 8.31 0.67
N ASP A 40 16.51 8.49 -0.65
CA ASP A 40 16.09 9.77 -1.25
C ASP A 40 14.65 10.15 -0.88
N VAL A 41 13.74 9.17 -0.86
CA VAL A 41 12.34 9.39 -0.45
C VAL A 41 12.27 9.78 1.03
N LEU A 42 12.96 9.04 1.91
CA LEU A 42 12.94 9.34 3.35
C LEU A 42 13.62 10.67 3.68
N ARG A 43 14.67 11.03 2.95
CA ARG A 43 15.33 12.33 3.10
C ARG A 43 14.41 13.47 2.66
N LYS A 44 13.63 13.29 1.59
CA LYS A 44 12.56 14.24 1.17
C LYS A 44 11.41 14.32 2.19
N GLU A 45 11.10 13.23 2.86
CA GLU A 45 10.12 13.18 3.95
C GLU A 45 10.65 13.82 5.25
N GLY A 46 11.92 14.23 5.30
CA GLY A 46 12.51 14.97 6.41
C GLY A 46 13.12 14.10 7.50
N PHE A 47 13.44 12.83 7.22
CA PHE A 47 14.19 11.98 8.14
C PHE A 47 15.69 12.28 8.06
N SER A 48 16.39 12.14 9.20
CA SER A 48 17.84 12.32 9.25
C SER A 48 18.57 11.10 8.67
N ALA A 49 19.82 11.28 8.25
CA ALA A 49 20.62 10.19 7.72
C ALA A 49 20.78 9.03 8.72
N GLU A 50 20.92 9.34 10.01
CA GLU A 50 21.03 8.34 11.07
C GLU A 50 19.72 7.57 11.31
N GLU A 51 18.57 8.23 11.20
CA GLU A 51 17.26 7.59 11.32
C GLU A 51 17.01 6.62 10.16
N ILE A 52 17.42 7.01 8.95
CA ILE A 52 17.27 6.21 7.73
C ILE A 52 18.15 4.95 7.80
N ASP A 53 19.42 5.09 8.18
CA ASP A 53 20.37 3.97 8.28
C ASP A 53 19.94 2.94 9.32
N ARG A 54 19.48 3.42 10.49
CA ARG A 54 18.90 2.56 11.54
C ARG A 54 17.64 1.85 11.07
N ALA A 55 16.76 2.53 10.32
CA ALA A 55 15.53 1.94 9.79
C ALA A 55 15.81 0.86 8.74
N LEU A 56 16.78 1.07 7.85
CA LEU A 56 17.22 0.07 6.86
C LEU A 56 17.80 -1.18 7.53
N THR A 57 18.72 -0.98 8.47
CA THR A 57 19.34 -2.08 9.23
C THR A 57 18.28 -2.90 9.99
N GLN A 58 17.31 -2.24 10.62
CA GLN A 58 16.21 -2.93 11.31
C GLN A 58 15.25 -3.64 10.37
N ALA A 59 14.91 -3.03 9.23
CA ALA A 59 14.02 -3.63 8.24
C ALA A 59 14.62 -4.92 7.66
N LEU A 60 15.92 -4.92 7.35
CA LEU A 60 16.65 -6.11 6.91
C LEU A 60 16.68 -7.20 7.99
N LYS A 61 16.94 -6.81 9.25
CA LYS A 61 16.94 -7.75 10.39
C LYS A 61 15.59 -8.41 10.62
N ILE A 62 14.48 -7.68 10.45
CA ILE A 62 13.12 -8.19 10.63
C ILE A 62 12.69 -9.06 9.43
N GLY A 63 13.08 -8.67 8.20
CA GLY A 63 12.79 -9.43 6.98
C GLY A 63 13.46 -10.81 6.91
N VAL A 64 14.56 -11.02 7.65
CA VAL A 64 15.28 -12.31 7.75
C VAL A 64 14.65 -13.27 8.78
N THR A 65 13.68 -12.84 9.58
CA THR A 65 13.03 -13.66 10.62
C THR A 65 11.63 -14.17 10.28
N GLY A 66 11.15 -13.97 9.05
CA GLY A 66 9.88 -14.50 8.56
C GLY A 66 10.07 -15.33 7.30
N GLU A 67 9.94 -16.65 7.45
CA GLU A 67 9.94 -17.70 6.43
C GLU A 67 11.31 -18.09 5.81
N PRO A 68 11.65 -19.40 5.78
CA PRO A 68 12.90 -19.89 5.21
C PRO A 68 12.73 -20.08 3.70
N GLU A 69 13.16 -19.11 2.89
CA GLU A 69 13.58 -19.42 1.52
C GLU A 69 15.07 -19.74 1.52
N GLU A 70 15.35 -21.02 1.30
CA GLU A 70 16.66 -21.54 0.95
C GLU A 70 17.18 -20.86 -0.32
N THR A 71 18.07 -19.88 -0.15
CA THR A 71 19.06 -19.55 -1.18
C THR A 71 20.43 -19.56 -0.54
N GLY A 72 21.09 -20.70 -0.69
CA GLY A 72 22.44 -20.94 -0.20
C GLY A 72 23.44 -19.99 -0.86
N LEU A 73 24.02 -19.12 -0.05
CA LEU A 73 25.30 -18.47 -0.33
C LEU A 73 26.30 -18.95 0.73
N PRO A 74 27.46 -19.50 0.31
CA PRO A 74 28.44 -20.04 1.25
C PRO A 74 29.06 -18.91 2.07
N THR A 75 28.91 -19.04 3.38
CA THR A 75 29.57 -18.22 4.39
C THR A 75 31.08 -18.48 4.37
N LEU A 76 31.82 -17.37 4.38
CA LEU A 76 33.26 -17.24 4.26
C LEU A 76 33.91 -17.54 5.62
N GLN A 77 33.95 -18.82 6.03
CA GLN A 77 34.31 -19.17 7.40
C GLN A 77 35.09 -20.46 7.62
N ASP A 78 35.86 -20.92 6.63
CA ASP A 78 36.87 -21.96 6.84
C ASP A 78 38.17 -21.61 6.10
N ILE A 79 39.03 -20.85 6.78
CA ILE A 79 40.47 -20.81 6.48
C ILE A 79 41.18 -21.13 7.80
N GLU A 80 41.32 -22.42 8.09
CA GLU A 80 42.35 -22.90 9.01
C GLU A 80 43.69 -22.98 8.26
N PRO A 81 44.78 -22.38 8.77
CA PRO A 81 46.11 -22.59 8.22
C PRO A 81 46.68 -23.91 8.76
N GLN A 82 46.78 -24.93 7.92
CA GLN A 82 47.60 -26.10 8.22
C GLN A 82 49.10 -25.79 8.05
N PRO A 83 49.97 -26.27 8.95
CA PRO A 83 51.42 -26.12 8.81
C PRO A 83 51.97 -27.08 7.76
N PHE A 84 52.67 -26.52 6.77
CA PHE A 84 53.44 -27.29 5.79
C PHE A 84 54.71 -27.87 6.44
N GLU A 85 54.78 -29.20 6.56
CA GLU A 85 56.06 -29.91 6.66
C GLU A 85 56.62 -30.13 5.24
N ALA A 86 57.88 -29.75 5.04
CA ALA A 86 58.59 -29.88 3.79
C ALA A 86 59.37 -31.21 3.73
N PRO A 87 59.14 -32.08 2.74
CA PRO A 87 60.08 -33.12 2.36
C PRO A 87 61.00 -32.61 1.25
N GLN A 88 62.31 -32.80 1.44
CA GLN A 88 63.34 -32.51 0.45
C GLN A 88 63.13 -33.33 -0.84
N PRO A 89 63.19 -32.72 -2.04
CA PRO A 89 63.23 -33.47 -3.28
C PRO A 89 64.67 -33.94 -3.56
N THR A 90 64.88 -35.25 -3.55
CA THR A 90 65.99 -35.89 -4.27
C THR A 90 65.64 -35.88 -5.75
N MET A 91 66.47 -35.25 -6.57
CA MET A 91 66.30 -35.22 -8.03
C MET A 91 66.77 -36.54 -8.66
N PRO A 92 65.92 -37.26 -9.41
CA PRO A 92 66.37 -38.20 -10.43
C PRO A 92 66.62 -37.44 -11.73
N GLN A 93 67.82 -37.56 -12.29
CA GLN A 93 68.13 -37.06 -13.63
C GLN A 93 67.25 -37.80 -14.65
N MET A 94 66.37 -37.05 -15.32
CA MET A 94 65.59 -37.53 -16.44
C MET A 94 66.32 -37.18 -17.76
N PRO A 95 66.40 -38.09 -18.74
CA PRO A 95 67.04 -37.81 -20.02
C PRO A 95 66.27 -36.75 -20.80
N GLU A 96 66.99 -35.80 -21.41
CA GLU A 96 66.46 -34.85 -22.40
C GLU A 96 65.77 -35.61 -23.54
N ARG A 97 64.44 -35.67 -23.49
CA ARG A 97 63.59 -35.82 -24.67
C ARG A 97 63.22 -34.41 -25.12
N SER A 98 63.75 -34.00 -26.26
CA SER A 98 63.24 -32.91 -27.08
C SER A 98 61.75 -33.14 -27.35
N LEU A 99 60.90 -32.44 -26.61
CA LEU A 99 59.49 -32.28 -26.94
C LEU A 99 59.38 -31.10 -27.91
N GLU A 100 59.32 -31.41 -29.21
CA GLU A 100 58.65 -30.54 -30.16
C GLU A 100 57.18 -30.45 -29.73
N TYR A 101 56.81 -29.30 -29.16
CA TYR A 101 55.41 -28.95 -28.92
C TYR A 101 54.83 -28.46 -30.25
N PRO A 102 53.84 -29.15 -30.86
CA PRO A 102 52.96 -28.49 -31.80
C PRO A 102 52.10 -27.53 -30.98
N GLN A 103 52.45 -26.25 -30.98
CA GLN A 103 51.58 -25.18 -30.50
C GLN A 103 50.45 -24.99 -31.51
N THR A 104 49.46 -25.88 -31.46
CA THR A 104 48.13 -25.64 -32.01
C THR A 104 47.22 -25.43 -30.81
N TYR A 105 47.31 -24.24 -30.21
CA TYR A 105 46.16 -23.74 -29.46
C TYR A 105 45.07 -23.47 -30.49
N PRO A 106 43.88 -24.08 -30.38
CA PRO A 106 42.73 -23.57 -31.09
C PRO A 106 42.52 -22.14 -30.59
N GLU A 107 42.81 -21.18 -31.46
CA GLU A 107 42.38 -19.80 -31.34
C GLU A 107 40.85 -19.81 -31.44
N TYR A 108 40.19 -20.19 -30.34
CA TYR A 108 38.79 -19.84 -30.15
C TYR A 108 38.77 -18.31 -30.17
N GLY A 109 38.36 -17.76 -31.32
CA GLY A 109 38.29 -16.33 -31.52
C GLY A 109 37.49 -15.74 -30.38
N THR A 110 38.03 -14.73 -29.71
CA THR A 110 37.33 -13.96 -28.68
C THR A 110 35.95 -13.50 -29.16
N GLU A 111 35.77 -13.38 -30.48
CA GLU A 111 34.52 -13.13 -31.19
C GLU A 111 33.43 -14.18 -30.92
N GLU A 112 33.72 -15.50 -30.93
CA GLU A 112 32.70 -16.55 -30.72
C GLU A 112 32.19 -16.54 -29.27
N LEU A 113 33.10 -16.34 -28.30
CA LEU A 113 32.74 -16.19 -26.89
C LEU A 113 31.89 -14.92 -26.68
N VAL A 114 32.26 -13.81 -27.30
CA VAL A 114 31.49 -12.56 -27.25
C VAL A 114 30.11 -12.75 -27.88
N GLU A 115 30.01 -13.41 -29.04
CA GLU A 115 28.72 -13.71 -29.69
C GLU A 115 27.83 -14.58 -28.80
N SER A 116 28.37 -15.60 -28.14
CA SER A 116 27.58 -16.45 -27.23
C SER A 116 27.02 -15.65 -26.03
N ILE A 117 27.83 -14.77 -25.43
CA ILE A 117 27.42 -13.93 -24.30
C ILE A 117 26.37 -12.91 -24.76
N VAL A 118 26.56 -12.30 -25.93
CA VAL A 118 25.59 -11.35 -26.49
C VAL A 118 24.27 -12.05 -26.82
N HIS A 119 24.32 -13.24 -27.41
CA HIS A 119 23.11 -14.00 -27.72
C HIS A 119 22.35 -14.41 -26.47
N GLU A 120 23.04 -14.91 -25.45
CA GLU A 120 22.45 -15.24 -24.14
C GLU A 120 21.78 -14.02 -23.51
N LYS A 121 22.48 -12.87 -23.46
CA LYS A 121 21.93 -11.64 -22.89
C LYS A 121 20.78 -11.05 -23.70
N MET A 122 20.81 -11.15 -25.03
CA MET A 122 19.69 -10.72 -25.86
C MET A 122 18.46 -11.62 -25.67
N GLY A 123 18.65 -12.93 -25.47
CA GLY A 123 17.57 -13.85 -25.12
C GLY A 123 16.91 -13.49 -23.79
N GLU A 124 17.69 -13.26 -22.73
CA GLU A 124 17.17 -12.81 -21.43
C GLU A 124 16.36 -11.49 -21.54
N VAL A 125 16.81 -10.56 -22.39
CA VAL A 125 16.11 -9.29 -22.63
C VAL A 125 14.81 -9.52 -23.38
N GLU A 126 14.79 -10.39 -24.39
CA GLU A 126 13.57 -10.72 -25.15
C GLU A 126 12.52 -11.37 -24.25
N ASP A 127 12.94 -12.30 -23.38
CA ASP A 127 12.06 -12.95 -22.42
C ASP A 127 11.46 -11.95 -21.42
N LYS A 128 12.29 -11.07 -20.85
CA LYS A 128 11.81 -9.99 -19.97
C LYS A 128 10.86 -9.04 -20.69
N LEU A 129 11.12 -8.70 -21.95
CA LEU A 129 10.25 -7.84 -22.74
C LEU A 129 8.90 -8.52 -23.01
N LYS A 130 8.90 -9.82 -23.24
CA LYS A 130 7.68 -10.62 -23.42
C LYS A 130 6.87 -10.69 -22.13
N GLU A 131 7.52 -10.95 -20.99
CA GLU A 131 6.87 -10.92 -19.68
C GLU A 131 6.28 -9.53 -19.39
N PHE A 132 7.03 -8.46 -19.68
CA PHE A 132 6.56 -7.09 -19.52
C PHE A 132 5.31 -6.81 -20.37
N ARG A 133 5.28 -7.24 -21.64
CA ARG A 133 4.10 -7.10 -22.50
C ARG A 133 2.88 -7.85 -21.95
N ILE A 134 3.08 -9.05 -21.40
CA ILE A 134 2.01 -9.82 -20.76
C ILE A 134 1.48 -9.08 -19.52
N LYS A 135 2.38 -8.56 -18.67
CA LYS A 135 2.02 -7.77 -17.50
C LYS A 135 1.29 -6.48 -17.89
N GLN A 136 1.70 -5.81 -18.96
CA GLN A 136 1.01 -4.63 -19.48
C GLN A 136 -0.42 -4.97 -19.91
N ALA A 137 -0.61 -6.04 -20.69
CA ALA A 137 -1.93 -6.47 -21.12
C ALA A 137 -2.84 -6.85 -19.94
N ASP A 138 -2.30 -7.52 -18.91
CA ASP A 138 -3.05 -7.84 -17.68
C ASP A 138 -3.41 -6.57 -16.89
N LEU A 139 -2.51 -5.60 -16.83
CA LEU A 139 -2.74 -4.32 -16.17
C LEU A 139 -3.83 -3.51 -16.89
N GLU A 140 -3.79 -3.44 -18.23
CA GLU A 140 -4.85 -2.82 -19.04
C GLU A 140 -6.21 -3.49 -18.79
N ARG A 141 -6.24 -4.82 -18.72
CA ARG A 141 -7.46 -5.57 -18.39
C ARG A 141 -7.98 -5.25 -16.98
N LYS A 142 -7.09 -5.17 -15.99
CA LYS A 142 -7.43 -4.79 -14.60
C LYS A 142 -7.96 -3.36 -14.53
N ILE A 143 -7.37 -2.41 -15.27
CA ILE A 143 -7.86 -1.03 -15.35
C ILE A 143 -9.27 -1.00 -15.96
N ALA A 144 -9.50 -1.75 -17.04
CA ALA A 144 -10.83 -1.83 -17.66
C ALA A 144 -11.87 -2.41 -16.70
N ASP A 145 -11.53 -3.46 -15.95
CA ASP A 145 -12.41 -4.05 -14.93
C ASP A 145 -12.69 -3.07 -13.79
N LEU A 146 -11.66 -2.38 -13.27
CA LEU A 146 -11.82 -1.35 -12.25
C LEU A 146 -12.72 -0.20 -12.72
N HIS A 147 -12.56 0.26 -13.96
CA HIS A 147 -13.40 1.29 -14.53
C HIS A 147 -14.86 0.85 -14.63
N ASN A 148 -15.10 -0.40 -15.03
CA ASN A 148 -16.45 -0.97 -15.07
C ASN A 148 -17.07 -1.07 -13.66
N ARG A 149 -16.31 -1.59 -12.69
CA ARG A 149 -16.76 -1.67 -11.28
C ARG A 149 -17.07 -0.29 -10.70
N LEU A 150 -16.22 0.70 -10.97
CA LEU A 150 -16.42 2.08 -10.53
C LEU A 150 -17.70 2.67 -11.15
N THR A 151 -17.92 2.42 -12.44
CA THR A 151 -19.14 2.88 -13.14
C THR A 151 -20.40 2.25 -12.54
N ILE A 152 -20.37 0.93 -12.29
CA ILE A 152 -21.50 0.22 -11.66
C ILE A 152 -21.75 0.75 -10.25
N ALA A 153 -20.70 0.91 -9.44
CA ALA A 153 -20.80 1.42 -8.07
C ALA A 153 -21.33 2.86 -8.04
N SER A 154 -20.85 3.72 -8.94
CA SER A 154 -21.31 5.11 -9.08
C SER A 154 -22.80 5.16 -9.45
N LYS A 155 -23.23 4.36 -10.43
CA LYS A 155 -24.65 4.26 -10.82
C LYS A 155 -25.52 3.72 -9.69
N GLY A 156 -25.08 2.66 -9.01
CA GLY A 156 -25.79 2.09 -7.87
C GLY A 156 -25.97 3.08 -6.72
N ARG A 157 -24.94 3.88 -6.42
CA ARG A 157 -25.02 4.96 -5.42
C ARG A 157 -26.02 6.03 -5.83
N SER A 158 -25.98 6.50 -7.08
CA SER A 158 -26.91 7.51 -7.59
C SER A 158 -28.37 7.02 -7.51
N GLN A 159 -28.63 5.76 -7.86
CA GLN A 159 -29.97 5.16 -7.75
C GLN A 159 -30.44 5.04 -6.30
N ALA A 160 -29.55 4.67 -5.37
CA ALA A 160 -29.86 4.60 -3.95
C ALA A 160 -30.19 5.99 -3.38
N GLU A 161 -29.40 7.02 -3.71
CA GLU A 161 -29.67 8.41 -3.33
C GLU A 161 -31.02 8.88 -3.86
N GLN A 162 -31.35 8.58 -5.12
CA GLN A 162 -32.63 8.96 -5.72
C GLN A 162 -33.82 8.22 -5.09
N THR A 163 -33.63 6.96 -4.69
CA THR A 163 -34.64 6.19 -3.94
C THR A 163 -34.87 6.80 -2.56
N ILE A 164 -33.82 7.22 -1.87
CA ILE A 164 -33.91 7.88 -0.55
C ILE A 164 -34.66 9.21 -0.68
N ILE A 165 -34.32 10.04 -1.68
CA ILE A 165 -35.02 11.30 -1.94
C ILE A 165 -36.50 11.06 -2.20
N SER A 166 -36.83 10.11 -3.07
CA SER A 166 -38.23 9.76 -3.39
C SER A 166 -39.00 9.29 -2.16
N LYS A 167 -38.37 8.49 -1.29
CA LYS A 167 -38.97 8.07 -0.02
C LYS A 167 -39.15 9.25 0.94
N LEU A 168 -38.19 10.16 1.00
CA LEU A 168 -38.27 11.36 1.85
C LEU A 168 -39.39 12.29 1.41
N ASP A 169 -39.59 12.47 0.10
CA ASP A 169 -40.72 13.23 -0.44
C ASP A 169 -42.06 12.56 -0.08
N SER A 170 -42.17 11.24 -0.27
CA SER A 170 -43.40 10.51 0.13
C SER A 170 -43.69 10.58 1.63
N PHE A 171 -42.64 10.62 2.45
CA PHE A 171 -42.76 10.79 3.89
C PHE A 171 -43.21 12.21 4.25
N LYS A 172 -42.68 13.23 3.57
CA LYS A 172 -43.10 14.62 3.73
C LYS A 172 -44.58 14.80 3.37
N ASP A 173 -45.04 14.17 2.30
CA ASP A 173 -46.45 14.20 1.91
C ASP A 173 -47.32 13.52 2.98
N SER A 174 -46.90 12.33 3.45
CA SER A 174 -47.58 11.63 4.54
C SER A 174 -47.64 12.45 5.83
N MET A 175 -46.57 13.19 6.16
CA MET A 175 -46.54 14.07 7.33
C MET A 175 -47.47 15.27 7.17
N THR A 176 -47.58 15.79 5.95
CA THR A 176 -48.51 16.89 5.61
C THR A 176 -49.96 16.44 5.75
N ASP A 177 -50.28 15.22 5.31
CA ASP A 177 -51.60 14.61 5.49
C ASP A 177 -51.93 14.39 6.97
N ILE A 178 -50.95 13.94 7.76
CA ILE A 178 -51.08 13.80 9.22
C ILE A 178 -51.34 15.16 9.86
N ASP A 179 -50.61 16.20 9.49
CA ASP A 179 -50.81 17.56 10.01
C ASP A 179 -52.21 18.10 9.70
N ALA A 180 -52.72 17.86 8.49
CA ALA A 180 -54.09 18.20 8.11
C ALA A 180 -55.13 17.45 8.95
N ARG A 181 -54.93 16.15 9.19
CA ARG A 181 -55.83 15.34 10.03
C ARG A 181 -55.80 15.79 11.49
N ILE A 182 -54.62 16.03 12.06
CA ILE A 182 -54.45 16.53 13.43
C ILE A 182 -55.13 17.89 13.56
N SER A 183 -54.94 18.79 12.60
CA SER A 183 -55.61 20.09 12.58
C SER A 183 -57.13 19.97 12.51
N SER A 184 -57.66 19.03 11.72
CA SER A 184 -59.10 18.77 11.67
C SER A 184 -59.63 18.20 12.99
N LEU A 185 -58.85 17.34 13.65
CA LEU A 185 -59.18 16.75 14.93
C LEU A 185 -59.15 17.79 16.05
N ASP A 186 -58.18 18.70 16.06
CA ASP A 186 -58.13 19.83 17.00
C ASP A 186 -59.38 20.72 16.86
N LYS A 187 -59.80 21.01 15.62
CA LYS A 187 -61.03 21.76 15.37
C LYS A 187 -62.26 21.02 15.90
N ALA A 188 -62.41 19.74 15.58
CA ALA A 188 -63.52 18.93 16.07
C ALA A 188 -63.54 18.86 17.61
N PHE A 189 -62.38 18.74 18.26
CA PHE A 189 -62.28 18.80 19.72
C PHE A 189 -62.70 20.16 20.27
N ARG A 190 -62.24 21.26 19.68
CA ARG A 190 -62.64 22.62 20.08
C ARG A 190 -64.14 22.85 19.96
N GLU A 191 -64.78 22.30 18.93
CA GLU A 191 -66.23 22.38 18.72
C GLU A 191 -67.02 21.46 19.68
N ALA A 192 -66.47 20.28 20.01
CA ALA A 192 -67.12 19.32 20.90
C ALA A 192 -67.00 19.70 22.39
N LEU A 193 -65.94 20.41 22.79
CA LEU A 193 -65.68 20.78 24.18
C LEU A 193 -66.86 21.55 24.83
N PRO A 194 -67.44 22.59 24.22
CA PRO A 194 -68.61 23.29 24.78
C PRO A 194 -69.81 22.37 25.03
N ALA A 195 -70.16 21.52 24.05
CA ALA A 195 -71.27 20.58 24.17
C ALA A 195 -71.02 19.54 25.28
N LEU A 196 -69.77 19.09 25.45
CA LEU A 196 -69.39 18.21 26.54
C LEU A 196 -69.51 18.91 27.91
N ILE A 197 -69.05 20.16 28.03
CA ILE A 197 -69.16 20.94 29.27
C ILE A 197 -70.64 21.17 29.63
N GLU A 198 -71.48 21.47 28.65
CA GLU A 198 -72.92 21.68 28.85
C GLU A 198 -73.64 20.39 29.25
N SER A 199 -73.33 19.27 28.60
CA SER A 199 -73.88 17.96 29.00
C SER A 199 -73.48 17.55 30.41
N VAL A 200 -72.21 17.73 30.80
CA VAL A 200 -71.74 17.48 32.18
C VAL A 200 -72.42 18.41 33.18
N ARG A 201 -72.59 19.71 32.87
CA ARG A 201 -73.36 20.64 33.73
C ARG A 201 -74.80 20.19 33.89
N SER A 202 -75.48 19.87 32.80
CA SER A 202 -76.88 19.44 32.82
C SER A 202 -77.08 18.16 33.65
N LEU A 203 -76.14 17.22 33.56
CA LEU A 203 -76.15 16.00 34.36
C LEU A 203 -75.92 16.28 35.84
N SER A 204 -74.98 17.18 36.15
CA SER A 204 -74.71 17.63 37.52
C SER A 204 -75.94 18.29 38.15
N ASP A 205 -76.64 19.15 37.39
CA ASP A 205 -77.89 19.79 37.82
C ASP A 205 -79.01 18.76 38.04
N LEU A 206 -79.12 17.76 37.15
CA LEU A 206 -80.10 16.69 37.27
C LEU A 206 -79.88 15.86 38.55
N VAL A 207 -78.63 15.49 38.83
CA VAL A 207 -78.25 14.78 40.06
C VAL A 207 -78.52 15.63 41.31
N GLN A 208 -78.25 16.93 41.26
CA GLN A 208 -78.57 17.84 42.38
C GLN A 208 -80.07 17.96 42.64
N ARG A 209 -80.91 17.98 41.59
CA ARG A 209 -82.37 17.96 41.73
C ARG A 209 -82.85 16.67 42.37
N PHE A 210 -82.37 15.52 41.88
CA PHE A 210 -82.68 14.22 42.47
C PHE A 210 -82.29 14.13 43.96
N LYS A 211 -81.14 14.71 44.34
CA LYS A 211 -80.71 14.75 45.74
C LYS A 211 -81.55 15.67 46.64
N LYS A 212 -82.30 16.62 46.08
CA LYS A 212 -83.19 17.51 46.84
C LYS A 212 -84.59 16.94 47.05
N GLU A 213 -85.03 16.05 46.15
CA GLU A 213 -86.35 15.40 46.21
C GLU A 213 -86.35 14.08 46.99
N ALA A 214 -85.17 13.52 47.29
CA ALA A 214 -84.96 12.38 48.18
C ALA A 214 -84.54 12.83 49.59
#